data_AF-A0A143B9L6-F1
#
_entry.id   AF-A0A143B9L6-F1
#
_cell.length_a   1.000
_cell.length_b   1.000
_cell.length_c   1.000
_cell.angle_alpha   90.00
_cell.angle_beta   90.00
_cell.angle_gamma   90.00
#
_symmetry.space_group_name_H-M   'P 1'
#
loop_
_entity.id
_entity.type
_entity.pdbx_description
1 polymer ?
#
loop_
_entity_poly.entity_id
_entity_poly.type
_entity_poly.pdbx_seq_one_letter_code
_entity_poly.pdbx_strand_id
1 'polypeptide(L)'
;MVGPEDRLVSGEFSNPEHFEGFDADNDDNDFIHVHGYNVNDQDARGEQAEAFKRLYWSGSRARFWGITWYGWDTQLSVPIPGIGTRTPNYHINVRRAFETGRLLKDFVSTAGLSNATIFAHSLGNMVVSSAIAGGMNVRRYLMVNAAVAEEAFTPRSAYDEGGDPDGTGAYAAGCPWRTATSAWMYHPEWRYPDGVEVDFEQGYSPKLWASEWYKLFGADDSRSTLTWRGLFDRVRNDEDTFVYYAPTDEAFRPFNYSVAMAATDPDGTHYQPMADDLPGTEDVMFNWRPWDRSHLGYFAFALQELFKGLTSAIIGEDSDTGGWEFNLDPRDGYVQSADDVEGGWRIIPAALANSYSKEMFRTQPFFSKNTQRDWLYSPDPVANLPTLLKEEMLANEIPALTNAAGHRGVREMTARKNIDIRQTYAVDKPWPQDRVNGFEWRHSDIYVVAYPFLSGLYDEWLKKIKGE
;
A
#
# COMPACT_ATOMS: atom_id res chain seq x y z
N MET A 1 -10.75 -21.61 -13.79
CA MET A 1 -11.80 -21.20 -14.75
C MET A 1 -11.14 -20.25 -15.73
N VAL A 2 -11.20 -20.54 -17.03
CA VAL A 2 -10.71 -19.62 -18.06
C VAL A 2 -11.65 -18.41 -18.02
N GLY A 3 -11.11 -17.22 -17.77
CA GLY A 3 -11.88 -15.98 -17.80
C GLY A 3 -12.57 -15.80 -19.16
N PRO A 4 -13.64 -15.00 -19.26
CA PRO A 4 -14.22 -14.67 -20.55
C PRO A 4 -13.13 -14.11 -21.47
N GLU A 5 -13.14 -14.49 -22.75
CA GLU A 5 -12.23 -13.92 -23.74
C GLU A 5 -12.38 -12.39 -23.74
N ASP A 6 -11.23 -11.69 -23.70
CA ASP A 6 -11.14 -10.24 -23.83
C ASP A 6 -12.01 -9.78 -25.00
N ARG A 7 -13.07 -9.02 -24.71
CA ARG A 7 -13.85 -8.34 -25.75
C ARG A 7 -13.16 -7.12 -26.34
N LEU A 8 -11.90 -6.86 -25.99
CA LEU A 8 -11.17 -5.70 -26.46
C LEU A 8 -9.90 -6.14 -27.19
N VAL A 9 -10.06 -6.55 -28.44
CA VAL A 9 -8.94 -6.66 -29.39
C VAL A 9 -8.66 -5.28 -29.98
N SER A 10 -7.39 -4.91 -30.10
CA SER A 10 -6.91 -3.59 -30.55
C SER A 10 -7.55 -3.07 -31.86
N GLY A 11 -8.11 -3.96 -32.67
CA GLY A 11 -8.86 -3.61 -33.88
C GLY A 11 -10.15 -2.82 -33.63
N GLU A 12 -10.81 -2.95 -32.47
CA GLU A 12 -12.08 -2.24 -32.21
C GLU A 12 -11.89 -0.73 -31.98
N PHE A 13 -10.70 -0.29 -31.57
CA PHE A 13 -10.32 1.13 -31.46
C PHE A 13 -9.74 1.69 -32.77
N SER A 14 -9.58 0.85 -33.79
CA SER A 14 -9.01 1.26 -35.08
C SER A 14 -10.06 1.75 -36.08
N ASN A 15 -11.36 1.64 -35.77
CA ASN A 15 -12.43 2.19 -36.61
C ASN A 15 -12.67 3.67 -36.27
N PRO A 16 -12.17 4.63 -37.08
CA PRO A 16 -12.30 6.06 -36.78
C PRO A 16 -13.75 6.53 -36.86
N GLU A 17 -14.62 5.83 -37.60
CA GLU A 17 -16.04 6.18 -37.78
C GLU A 17 -16.85 6.11 -36.47
N HIS A 18 -16.42 5.33 -35.48
CA HIS A 18 -17.07 5.31 -34.15
C HIS A 18 -16.81 6.59 -33.33
N PHE A 19 -15.80 7.37 -33.70
CA PHE A 19 -15.36 8.57 -32.97
C PHE A 19 -15.48 9.85 -33.81
N GLU A 20 -15.73 9.73 -35.12
CA GLU A 20 -15.96 10.86 -36.02
C GLU A 20 -17.11 11.75 -35.51
N GLY A 21 -16.77 13.01 -35.20
CA GLY A 21 -17.70 14.04 -34.73
C GLY A 21 -17.63 14.34 -33.22
N PHE A 22 -17.11 13.43 -32.40
CA PHE A 22 -16.90 13.71 -30.95
C PHE A 22 -15.57 14.43 -30.68
N ASP A 23 -14.55 14.19 -31.51
CA ASP A 23 -13.24 14.84 -31.35
C ASP A 23 -13.27 16.36 -31.59
N ALA A 24 -14.25 16.86 -32.36
CA ALA A 24 -14.42 18.30 -32.60
C ALA A 24 -14.77 19.07 -31.31
N ASP A 25 -15.36 18.39 -30.32
CA ASP A 25 -15.70 18.95 -29.02
C ASP A 25 -14.57 18.82 -28.00
N ASN A 26 -13.52 18.05 -28.29
CA ASN A 26 -12.36 17.93 -27.41
C ASN A 26 -11.38 19.10 -27.60
N ASP A 27 -10.60 19.40 -26.56
CA ASP A 27 -9.40 20.22 -26.66
C ASP A 27 -8.15 19.34 -26.83
N ASP A 28 -6.96 19.96 -26.86
CA ASP A 28 -5.69 19.25 -27.08
C ASP A 28 -5.19 18.49 -25.84
N ASN A 29 -5.87 18.58 -24.70
CA ASN A 29 -5.46 17.92 -23.46
C ASN A 29 -5.97 16.48 -23.38
N ASP A 30 -5.22 15.65 -22.67
CA ASP A 30 -5.60 14.29 -22.32
C ASP A 30 -5.69 14.14 -20.80
N PHE A 31 -6.72 13.42 -20.35
CA PHE A 31 -6.90 13.02 -18.96
C PHE A 31 -6.98 11.49 -18.86
N ILE A 32 -6.06 10.88 -18.13
CA ILE A 32 -6.00 9.43 -17.93
C ILE A 32 -6.47 9.11 -16.51
N HIS A 33 -7.38 8.15 -16.34
CA HIS A 33 -7.83 7.66 -15.04
C HIS A 33 -7.47 6.19 -14.85
N VAL A 34 -6.68 5.89 -13.82
CA VAL A 34 -6.35 4.54 -13.35
C VAL A 34 -7.10 4.23 -12.06
N HIS A 35 -7.97 3.22 -12.06
CA HIS A 35 -8.77 2.83 -10.89
C HIS A 35 -7.96 2.07 -9.83
N GLY A 36 -8.60 1.81 -8.68
CA GLY A 36 -7.98 1.20 -7.50
C GLY A 36 -8.11 -0.32 -7.38
N TYR A 37 -7.90 -0.79 -6.14
CA TYR A 37 -8.05 -2.18 -5.71
C TYR A 37 -9.51 -2.59 -5.51
N ASN A 38 -9.82 -3.87 -5.72
CA ASN A 38 -11.15 -4.47 -5.60
C ASN A 38 -12.18 -3.86 -6.56
N VAL A 39 -11.72 -3.43 -7.74
CA VAL A 39 -12.54 -2.84 -8.80
C VAL A 39 -12.41 -3.73 -10.04
N ASN A 40 -13.46 -4.48 -10.37
CA ASN A 40 -13.50 -5.28 -11.61
C ASN A 40 -13.82 -4.41 -12.83
N ASP A 41 -13.80 -5.00 -14.01
CA ASP A 41 -13.97 -4.26 -15.27
C ASP A 41 -15.30 -3.48 -15.34
N GLN A 42 -16.37 -4.04 -14.77
CA GLN A 42 -17.67 -3.38 -14.76
C GLN A 42 -17.73 -2.23 -13.76
N ASP A 43 -17.13 -2.41 -12.58
CA ASP A 43 -17.03 -1.36 -11.56
C ASP A 43 -16.11 -0.23 -12.03
N ALA A 44 -14.99 -0.57 -12.69
CA ALA A 44 -14.03 0.38 -13.27
C ALA A 44 -14.73 1.30 -14.28
N ARG A 45 -15.55 0.74 -15.18
CA ARG A 45 -16.37 1.52 -16.12
C ARG A 45 -17.31 2.47 -15.39
N GLY A 46 -17.87 2.06 -14.26
CA GLY A 46 -18.70 2.90 -13.41
C GLY A 46 -17.94 4.08 -12.81
N GLU A 47 -16.82 3.81 -12.13
CA GLU A 47 -15.97 4.84 -11.54
C GLU A 47 -15.43 5.83 -12.58
N GLN A 48 -14.96 5.31 -13.72
CA GLN A 48 -14.45 6.10 -14.84
C GLN A 48 -15.55 6.96 -15.47
N ALA A 49 -16.76 6.42 -15.65
CA ALA A 49 -17.89 7.20 -16.15
C ALA A 49 -18.31 8.31 -15.17
N GLU A 50 -18.26 8.06 -13.86
CA GLU A 50 -18.49 9.10 -12.85
C GLU A 50 -17.43 10.20 -12.91
N ALA A 51 -16.13 9.84 -12.96
CA ALA A 51 -15.04 10.80 -13.08
C ALA A 51 -15.16 11.64 -14.37
N PHE A 52 -15.43 11.00 -15.51
CA PHE A 52 -15.67 11.67 -16.79
C PHE A 52 -16.81 12.68 -16.71
N LYS A 53 -17.99 12.27 -16.22
CA LYS A 53 -19.16 13.16 -16.11
C LYS A 53 -18.88 14.35 -15.21
N ARG A 54 -18.17 14.15 -14.09
CA ARG A 54 -17.84 15.22 -13.14
C ARG A 54 -16.87 16.23 -13.76
N LEU A 55 -15.83 15.76 -14.45
CA LEU A 55 -14.92 16.61 -15.22
C LEU A 55 -15.65 17.38 -16.33
N TYR A 56 -16.57 16.72 -17.04
CA TYR A 56 -17.41 17.37 -18.04
C TYR A 56 -18.25 18.50 -17.43
N TRP A 57 -18.88 18.26 -16.27
CA TRP A 57 -19.64 19.28 -15.55
C TRP A 57 -18.78 20.42 -14.98
N SER A 58 -17.52 20.16 -14.67
CA SER A 58 -16.53 21.22 -14.35
C SER A 58 -16.13 22.03 -15.58
N GLY A 59 -16.42 21.55 -16.80
CA GLY A 59 -16.09 22.21 -18.06
C GLY A 59 -14.82 21.68 -18.74
N SER A 60 -14.41 20.46 -18.43
CA SER A 60 -13.34 19.77 -19.17
C SER A 60 -13.77 19.44 -20.58
N ARG A 61 -12.85 19.67 -21.52
CA ARG A 61 -12.94 19.20 -22.91
C ARG A 61 -11.77 18.25 -23.24
N ALA A 62 -11.03 17.79 -22.23
CA ALA A 62 -9.92 16.87 -22.46
C ALA A 62 -10.43 15.50 -22.93
N ARG A 63 -9.68 14.85 -23.81
CA ARG A 63 -9.89 13.45 -24.17
C ARG A 63 -9.72 12.59 -22.91
N PHE A 64 -10.70 11.74 -22.61
CA PHE A 64 -10.70 10.92 -21.40
C PHE A 64 -10.31 9.48 -21.69
N TRP A 65 -9.32 8.97 -20.96
CA TRP A 65 -8.80 7.61 -21.09
C TRP A 65 -9.00 6.84 -19.78
N GLY A 66 -9.94 5.92 -19.75
CA GLY A 66 -10.13 4.99 -18.62
C GLY A 66 -9.21 3.78 -18.75
N ILE A 67 -8.33 3.57 -17.78
CA ILE A 67 -7.43 2.41 -17.73
C ILE A 67 -7.98 1.39 -16.74
N THR A 68 -8.32 0.21 -17.24
CA THR A 68 -8.75 -0.94 -16.45
C THR A 68 -7.61 -1.94 -16.31
N TRP A 69 -7.45 -2.51 -15.11
CA TRP A 69 -6.39 -3.46 -14.80
C TRP A 69 -6.84 -4.50 -13.76
N TYR A 70 -6.06 -5.57 -13.60
CA TYR A 70 -6.35 -6.65 -12.64
C TYR A 70 -6.07 -6.26 -11.19
N GLY A 71 -6.71 -5.19 -10.72
CA GLY A 71 -6.76 -4.80 -9.30
C GLY A 71 -7.81 -5.59 -8.50
N TRP A 72 -8.42 -6.60 -9.12
CA TRP A 72 -9.48 -7.45 -8.58
C TRP A 72 -9.13 -8.95 -8.65
N ASP A 73 -7.86 -9.30 -8.84
CA ASP A 73 -7.44 -10.70 -8.93
C ASP A 73 -7.70 -11.37 -7.57
N THR A 74 -8.38 -12.52 -7.57
CA THR A 74 -9.04 -13.17 -6.41
C THR A 74 -10.38 -12.59 -5.94
N GLN A 75 -10.98 -11.63 -6.65
CA GLN A 75 -12.28 -11.10 -6.25
C GLN A 75 -13.38 -12.18 -6.25
N LEU A 76 -14.11 -12.24 -5.15
CA LEU A 76 -15.23 -13.15 -4.90
C LEU A 76 -16.47 -12.33 -4.54
N SER A 77 -17.63 -12.76 -5.05
CA SER A 77 -18.90 -12.25 -4.56
C SER A 77 -19.22 -12.90 -3.22
N VAL A 78 -19.39 -12.10 -2.16
CA VAL A 78 -19.82 -12.62 -0.86
C VAL A 78 -21.35 -12.75 -0.89
N PRO A 79 -21.93 -13.95 -0.70
CA PRO A 79 -23.36 -14.21 -0.90
C PRO A 79 -24.22 -13.71 0.29
N ILE A 80 -23.91 -12.52 0.79
CA ILE A 80 -24.62 -11.87 1.89
C ILE A 80 -25.01 -10.45 1.42
N PRO A 81 -26.31 -10.10 1.44
CA PRO A 81 -26.80 -8.85 0.90
C PRO A 81 -26.08 -7.62 1.45
N GLY A 82 -25.57 -6.77 0.56
CA GLY A 82 -24.98 -5.49 0.91
C GLY A 82 -23.46 -5.48 1.15
N ILE A 83 -22.79 -6.63 1.08
CA ILE A 83 -21.32 -6.68 1.16
C ILE A 83 -20.72 -6.42 -0.21
N GLY A 84 -21.29 -7.05 -1.25
CA GLY A 84 -20.76 -6.98 -2.60
C GLY A 84 -19.54 -7.88 -2.79
N THR A 85 -18.62 -7.44 -3.65
CA THR A 85 -17.43 -8.18 -4.03
C THR A 85 -16.25 -7.87 -3.12
N ARG A 86 -15.42 -8.87 -2.83
CA ARG A 86 -14.22 -8.75 -2.01
C ARG A 86 -13.06 -9.43 -2.70
N THR A 87 -11.90 -8.81 -2.61
CA THR A 87 -10.65 -9.39 -3.08
C THR A 87 -9.89 -9.82 -1.82
N PRO A 88 -9.72 -11.13 -1.57
CA PRO A 88 -9.03 -11.63 -0.40
C PRO A 88 -7.54 -11.29 -0.39
N ASN A 89 -6.89 -11.58 -1.51
CA ASN A 89 -5.46 -11.51 -1.60
C ASN A 89 -5.08 -10.12 -2.10
N TYR A 90 -4.68 -9.25 -1.19
CA TYR A 90 -4.22 -7.91 -1.57
C TYR A 90 -2.86 -7.97 -2.28
N HIS A 91 -1.95 -8.83 -1.83
CA HIS A 91 -0.58 -8.85 -2.30
C HIS A 91 -0.45 -9.31 -3.76
N ILE A 92 -1.30 -10.23 -4.23
CA ILE A 92 -1.38 -10.54 -5.67
C ILE A 92 -1.75 -9.32 -6.52
N ASN A 93 -2.60 -8.43 -6.02
CA ASN A 93 -2.98 -7.21 -6.74
C ASN A 93 -1.86 -6.16 -6.70
N VAL A 94 -1.01 -6.15 -5.67
CA VAL A 94 0.23 -5.36 -5.68
C VAL A 94 1.17 -5.85 -6.77
N ARG A 95 1.32 -7.18 -6.95
CA ARG A 95 2.09 -7.77 -8.06
C ARG A 95 1.51 -7.38 -9.43
N ARG A 96 0.18 -7.49 -9.60
CA ARG A 96 -0.53 -7.03 -10.81
C ARG A 96 -0.34 -5.54 -11.07
N ALA A 97 -0.23 -4.71 -10.03
CA ALA A 97 0.02 -3.29 -10.20
C ALA A 97 1.40 -3.02 -10.81
N PHE A 98 2.45 -3.73 -10.37
CA PHE A 98 3.77 -3.65 -10.99
C PHE A 98 3.75 -4.11 -12.46
N GLU A 99 3.10 -5.24 -12.74
CA GLU A 99 2.93 -5.76 -14.11
C GLU A 99 2.23 -4.76 -15.02
N THR A 100 1.12 -4.20 -14.55
CA THR A 100 0.33 -3.20 -15.27
C THR A 100 1.13 -1.92 -15.48
N GLY A 101 1.97 -1.51 -14.53
CA GLY A 101 2.81 -0.33 -14.68
C GLY A 101 3.73 -0.39 -15.91
N ARG A 102 4.26 -1.58 -16.24
CA ARG A 102 5.03 -1.80 -17.47
C ARG A 102 4.18 -1.56 -18.73
N LEU A 103 2.98 -2.13 -18.75
CA LEU A 103 2.05 -1.99 -19.87
C LEU A 103 1.54 -0.54 -20.04
N LEU A 104 1.26 0.15 -18.92
CA LEU A 104 0.83 1.54 -18.91
C LEU A 104 1.90 2.46 -19.50
N LYS A 105 3.17 2.25 -19.15
CA LYS A 105 4.30 2.98 -19.74
C LYS A 105 4.30 2.85 -21.26
N ASP A 106 4.21 1.62 -21.76
CA ASP A 106 4.27 1.34 -23.21
C ASP A 106 3.04 1.93 -23.93
N PHE A 107 1.86 1.87 -23.31
CA PHE A 107 0.64 2.50 -23.79
C PHE A 107 0.79 4.02 -23.91
N VAL A 108 1.20 4.71 -22.84
CA VAL A 108 1.37 6.17 -22.82
C VAL A 108 2.37 6.62 -23.89
N SER A 109 3.46 5.88 -24.07
CA SER A 109 4.44 6.16 -25.12
C SER A 109 3.86 5.96 -26.53
N THR A 110 3.15 4.85 -26.76
CA THR A 110 2.63 4.48 -28.09
C THR A 110 1.47 5.37 -28.52
N ALA A 111 0.63 5.78 -27.57
CA ALA A 111 -0.51 6.65 -27.81
C ALA A 111 -0.14 8.15 -27.84
N GLY A 112 1.13 8.51 -27.61
CA GLY A 112 1.58 9.91 -27.63
C GLY A 112 1.09 10.75 -26.46
N LEU A 113 0.83 10.13 -25.30
CA LEU A 113 0.18 10.75 -24.14
C LEU A 113 1.16 11.36 -23.14
N SER A 114 2.40 11.68 -23.55
CA SER A 114 3.40 12.24 -22.64
C SER A 114 3.04 13.62 -22.09
N ASN A 115 2.10 14.31 -22.74
CA ASN A 115 1.57 15.60 -22.28
C ASN A 115 0.26 15.47 -21.45
N ALA A 116 -0.18 14.24 -21.14
CA ALA A 116 -1.43 14.00 -20.42
C ALA A 116 -1.34 14.36 -18.93
N THR A 117 -2.48 14.71 -18.35
CA THR A 117 -2.69 14.66 -16.88
C THR A 117 -3.19 13.27 -16.52
N ILE A 118 -2.49 12.56 -15.65
CA ILE A 118 -2.91 11.24 -15.17
C ILE A 118 -3.39 11.32 -13.72
N PHE A 119 -4.54 10.71 -13.45
CA PHE A 119 -5.14 10.55 -12.13
C PHE A 119 -5.14 9.08 -11.77
N ALA A 120 -4.66 8.75 -10.57
CA ALA A 120 -4.79 7.42 -10.02
C ALA A 120 -5.40 7.45 -8.61
N HIS A 121 -6.25 6.47 -8.35
CA HIS A 121 -6.89 6.30 -7.05
C HIS A 121 -6.39 5.04 -6.35
N SER A 122 -6.25 5.08 -5.02
CA SER A 122 -5.95 3.89 -4.21
C SER A 122 -4.68 3.16 -4.68
N LEU A 123 -4.75 1.84 -4.86
CA LEU A 123 -3.66 1.00 -5.37
C LEU A 123 -3.31 1.29 -6.84
N GLY A 124 -4.19 1.96 -7.62
CA GLY A 124 -3.84 2.45 -8.95
C GLY A 124 -2.63 3.38 -8.95
N ASN A 125 -2.35 4.04 -7.81
CA ASN A 125 -1.14 4.84 -7.63
C ASN A 125 0.14 3.98 -7.67
N MET A 126 0.08 2.69 -7.33
CA MET A 126 1.20 1.75 -7.52
C MET A 126 1.46 1.52 -9.02
N VAL A 127 0.40 1.38 -9.82
CA VAL A 127 0.50 1.21 -11.29
C VAL A 127 1.22 2.41 -11.92
N VAL A 128 0.73 3.62 -11.63
CA VAL A 128 1.31 4.85 -12.20
C VAL A 128 2.71 5.11 -11.68
N SER A 129 2.96 4.91 -10.37
CA SER A 129 4.29 5.13 -9.79
C SER A 129 5.33 4.14 -10.32
N SER A 130 4.94 2.86 -10.49
CA SER A 130 5.77 1.84 -11.14
C SER A 130 6.07 2.21 -12.59
N ALA A 131 5.07 2.66 -13.35
CA ALA A 131 5.25 3.10 -14.73
C ALA A 131 6.24 4.28 -14.84
N ILE A 132 6.10 5.30 -13.99
CA ILE A 132 6.99 6.47 -13.94
C ILE A 132 8.41 6.04 -13.54
N ALA A 133 8.56 5.20 -12.51
CA ALA A 133 9.85 4.64 -12.12
C ALA A 133 10.51 3.90 -13.31
N GLY A 134 9.72 3.14 -14.07
CA GLY A 134 10.16 2.37 -15.23
C GLY A 134 10.43 3.17 -16.51
N GLY A 135 10.20 4.50 -16.55
CA GLY A 135 10.44 5.29 -17.77
C GLY A 135 9.32 6.21 -18.22
N MET A 136 8.10 6.02 -17.73
CA MET A 136 6.94 6.75 -18.24
C MET A 136 7.06 8.25 -17.95
N ASN A 137 6.70 9.07 -18.94
CA ASN A 137 6.58 10.51 -18.79
C ASN A 137 5.13 10.91 -19.02
N VAL A 138 4.62 11.79 -18.17
CA VAL A 138 3.31 12.43 -18.24
C VAL A 138 3.50 13.89 -17.86
N ARG A 139 2.57 14.77 -18.23
CA ARG A 139 2.69 16.21 -17.93
C ARG A 139 2.48 16.47 -16.45
N ARG A 140 1.51 15.79 -15.84
CA ARG A 140 1.11 15.92 -14.43
C ARG A 140 0.57 14.60 -13.91
N TYR A 141 0.85 14.32 -12.66
CA TYR A 141 0.32 13.15 -11.95
C TYR A 141 -0.47 13.59 -10.72
N LEU A 142 -1.77 13.30 -10.72
CA LEU A 142 -2.68 13.48 -9.59
C LEU A 142 -2.73 12.16 -8.82
N MET A 143 -1.94 12.08 -7.76
CA MET A 143 -1.82 10.93 -6.88
C MET A 143 -2.85 11.03 -5.76
N VAL A 144 -3.95 10.28 -5.84
CA VAL A 144 -5.13 10.50 -4.97
C VAL A 144 -5.39 9.30 -4.08
N ASN A 145 -5.43 9.54 -2.76
CA ASN A 145 -5.68 8.53 -1.74
C ASN A 145 -4.79 7.30 -2.00
N ALA A 146 -3.48 7.50 -2.14
CA ALA A 146 -2.56 6.45 -2.58
C ALA A 146 -2.41 5.32 -1.55
N ALA A 147 -2.83 4.11 -1.93
CA ALA A 147 -2.61 2.87 -1.17
C ALA A 147 -1.21 2.32 -1.45
N VAL A 148 -0.19 3.15 -1.16
CA VAL A 148 1.23 2.86 -1.37
C VAL A 148 1.95 3.36 -0.12
N ALA A 149 2.87 2.57 0.43
CA ALA A 149 3.64 2.98 1.60
C ALA A 149 4.35 4.31 1.34
N GLU A 150 4.28 5.26 2.26
CA GLU A 150 4.96 6.55 2.10
C GLU A 150 6.46 6.37 1.89
N GLU A 151 7.08 5.40 2.57
CA GLU A 151 8.51 5.14 2.40
C GLU A 151 8.90 4.78 0.96
N ALA A 152 7.95 4.32 0.14
CA ALA A 152 8.18 4.13 -1.29
C ALA A 152 8.63 5.40 -2.00
N PHE A 153 8.20 6.56 -1.52
CA PHE A 153 8.55 7.85 -2.06
C PHE A 153 9.69 8.52 -1.29
N THR A 154 9.95 8.12 -0.04
CA THR A 154 10.95 8.76 0.83
C THR A 154 12.38 8.29 0.49
N PRO A 155 13.39 9.18 0.44
CA PRO A 155 14.77 8.80 0.19
C PRO A 155 15.27 7.78 1.21
N ARG A 156 16.06 6.80 0.74
CA ARG A 156 16.67 5.77 1.61
C ARG A 156 17.46 6.36 2.78
N SER A 157 18.12 7.51 2.58
CA SER A 157 18.89 8.19 3.61
C SER A 157 18.07 8.65 4.80
N ALA A 158 16.74 8.80 4.67
CA ALA A 158 15.86 9.08 5.81
C ALA A 158 15.78 7.90 6.78
N TYR A 159 16.17 6.70 6.35
CA TYR A 159 16.14 5.44 7.11
C TYR A 159 17.54 4.94 7.46
N ASP A 160 18.56 5.79 7.34
CA ASP A 160 19.92 5.44 7.71
C ASP A 160 19.98 5.06 9.19
N GLU A 161 20.72 3.98 9.43
CA GLU A 161 21.06 3.51 10.76
C GLU A 161 22.00 4.52 11.41
N GLY A 162 21.51 5.32 12.36
CA GLY A 162 22.36 6.25 13.11
C GLY A 162 22.96 5.55 14.33
N GLY A 163 24.23 5.12 14.32
CA GLY A 163 24.85 4.51 15.51
C GLY A 163 26.03 3.58 15.21
N ASP A 164 26.51 2.89 16.26
CA ASP A 164 27.70 2.01 16.24
C ASP A 164 27.64 0.87 15.19
N PRO A 165 28.80 0.32 14.75
CA PRO A 165 28.92 -0.65 13.65
C PRO A 165 28.03 -1.91 13.76
N ASP A 166 27.62 -2.27 14.97
CA ASP A 166 26.82 -3.47 15.27
C ASP A 166 25.30 -3.23 15.17
N GLY A 167 24.88 -2.02 14.79
CA GLY A 167 23.46 -1.71 14.50
C GLY A 167 22.57 -1.55 15.73
N THR A 168 23.13 -1.53 16.95
CA THR A 168 22.36 -1.38 18.21
C THR A 168 22.05 0.08 18.54
N GLY A 169 22.94 1.01 18.19
CA GLY A 169 22.70 2.45 18.27
C GLY A 169 21.81 2.98 17.13
N ALA A 170 21.82 2.29 15.98
CA ALA A 170 21.15 2.63 14.72
C ALA A 170 19.68 3.06 14.84
N TYR A 171 19.02 2.48 15.84
CA TYR A 171 17.60 2.59 16.10
C TYR A 171 17.31 3.29 17.43
N ALA A 172 18.25 4.04 18.00
CA ALA A 172 18.04 4.77 19.26
C ALA A 172 17.04 5.93 19.10
N ALA A 173 16.55 6.44 20.24
CA ALA A 173 15.70 7.62 20.28
C ALA A 173 16.37 8.81 19.56
N GLY A 174 15.65 9.44 18.63
CA GLY A 174 16.14 10.60 17.87
C GLY A 174 16.91 10.27 16.59
N CYS A 175 17.15 9.00 16.26
CA CYS A 175 17.75 8.63 14.97
C CYS A 175 16.78 8.94 13.80
N PRO A 176 17.30 9.28 12.60
CA PRO A 176 16.47 9.58 11.41
C PRO A 176 15.45 8.48 11.13
N TRP A 177 15.89 7.21 11.22
CA TRP A 177 15.03 6.05 11.05
C TRP A 177 13.77 6.11 11.92
N ARG A 178 13.88 6.44 13.22
CA ARG A 178 12.72 6.52 14.12
C ARG A 178 11.73 7.61 13.75
N THR A 179 12.23 8.73 13.24
CA THR A 179 11.37 9.82 12.77
C THR A 179 10.65 9.42 11.48
N ALA A 180 11.33 8.68 10.60
CA ALA A 180 10.76 8.22 9.35
C ALA A 180 9.71 7.10 9.54
N THR A 181 9.92 6.19 10.50
CA THR A 181 9.03 5.05 10.81
C THR A 181 8.05 5.30 11.96
N SER A 182 7.89 6.57 12.39
CA SER A 182 7.18 6.94 13.63
C SER A 182 5.67 6.61 13.68
N ALA A 183 5.10 5.99 12.65
CA ALA A 183 3.73 5.50 12.62
C ALA A 183 3.77 3.97 12.65
N TRP A 184 3.30 3.38 13.74
CA TRP A 184 3.61 2.04 14.24
C TRP A 184 3.12 0.87 13.35
N MET A 185 3.59 0.76 12.11
CA MET A 185 3.37 -0.41 11.25
C MET A 185 4.38 -1.52 11.55
N TYR A 186 4.36 -2.02 12.78
CA TYR A 186 5.11 -3.20 13.19
C TYR A 186 4.17 -4.20 13.86
N HIS A 187 4.41 -5.50 13.66
CA HIS A 187 3.57 -6.53 14.25
C HIS A 187 3.76 -6.57 15.78
N PRO A 188 2.67 -6.58 16.57
CA PRO A 188 2.71 -6.63 18.03
C PRO A 188 3.52 -7.77 18.62
N GLU A 189 3.56 -8.97 18.03
CA GLU A 189 4.43 -10.05 18.56
C GLU A 189 5.92 -9.67 18.55
N TRP A 190 6.33 -8.83 17.61
CA TRP A 190 7.70 -8.35 17.52
C TRP A 190 7.96 -7.20 18.51
N ARG A 191 6.91 -6.48 18.89
CA ARG A 191 6.98 -5.32 19.76
C ARG A 191 6.77 -5.66 21.23
N TYR A 192 5.85 -6.58 21.51
CA TYR A 192 5.33 -6.98 22.80
C TYR A 192 5.58 -8.50 22.98
N PRO A 193 6.85 -8.91 23.16
CA PRO A 193 7.18 -10.32 23.32
C PRO A 193 6.42 -10.90 24.52
N ASP A 194 5.94 -12.15 24.37
CA ASP A 194 5.10 -12.83 25.36
C ASP A 194 3.77 -12.10 25.68
N GLY A 195 3.30 -11.22 24.78
CA GLY A 195 2.07 -10.45 24.94
C GLY A 195 2.18 -9.28 25.94
N VAL A 196 3.39 -8.88 26.33
CA VAL A 196 3.61 -7.83 27.33
C VAL A 196 4.08 -6.54 26.67
N GLU A 197 3.40 -5.43 26.96
CA GLU A 197 3.87 -4.11 26.55
C GLU A 197 5.22 -3.79 27.23
N VAL A 198 6.23 -3.50 26.41
CA VAL A 198 7.60 -3.20 26.85
C VAL A 198 8.09 -1.93 26.17
N ASP A 199 9.20 -1.32 26.63
CA ASP A 199 9.84 -0.20 25.92
C ASP A 199 10.39 -0.65 24.55
N PHE A 200 10.63 0.28 23.61
CA PHE A 200 11.01 -0.09 22.22
C PHE A 200 12.31 -0.89 22.20
N GLU A 201 13.24 -0.49 23.05
CA GLU A 201 14.56 -1.07 23.23
C GLU A 201 14.50 -2.49 23.82
N GLN A 202 13.36 -2.88 24.40
CA GLN A 202 13.14 -4.19 25.02
C GLN A 202 12.43 -5.18 24.08
N GLY A 203 11.83 -4.71 22.98
CA GLY A 203 11.27 -5.57 21.93
C GLY A 203 12.32 -6.15 21.00
N TYR A 204 11.90 -6.91 19.99
CA TYR A 204 12.81 -7.39 18.95
C TYR A 204 13.33 -6.21 18.12
N SER A 205 14.65 -6.04 18.07
CA SER A 205 15.30 -4.93 17.41
C SER A 205 15.05 -4.92 15.90
N PRO A 206 14.94 -3.75 15.24
CA PRO A 206 14.69 -3.67 13.81
C PRO A 206 15.68 -4.43 12.92
N LYS A 207 16.93 -4.65 13.35
CA LYS A 207 17.89 -5.50 12.63
C LYS A 207 17.41 -6.94 12.38
N LEU A 208 16.40 -7.39 13.11
CA LEU A 208 15.77 -8.71 13.00
C LEU A 208 14.61 -8.73 11.98
N TRP A 209 14.09 -7.55 11.60
CA TRP A 209 12.86 -7.43 10.83
C TRP A 209 13.11 -7.63 9.33
N ALA A 210 12.15 -8.25 8.64
CA ALA A 210 12.22 -8.44 7.18
C ALA A 210 12.37 -7.11 6.41
N SER A 211 11.76 -6.04 6.90
CA SER A 211 11.84 -4.69 6.33
C SER A 211 13.24 -4.06 6.37
N GLU A 212 14.12 -4.53 7.26
CA GLU A 212 15.51 -4.06 7.39
C GLU A 212 16.52 -5.02 6.77
N TRP A 213 16.10 -6.21 6.31
CA TRP A 213 16.99 -7.27 5.83
C TRP A 213 17.92 -6.81 4.70
N TYR A 214 17.44 -5.92 3.82
CA TYR A 214 18.24 -5.35 2.73
C TYR A 214 19.52 -4.63 3.21
N LYS A 215 19.53 -4.09 4.45
CA LYS A 215 20.69 -3.36 5.01
C LYS A 215 21.87 -4.27 5.33
N LEU A 216 21.65 -5.58 5.39
CA LEU A 216 22.71 -6.55 5.65
C LEU A 216 23.59 -6.82 4.42
N PHE A 217 23.27 -6.21 3.28
CA PHE A 217 23.91 -6.49 2.00
C PHE A 217 24.60 -5.24 1.44
N GLY A 218 25.78 -5.45 0.86
CA GLY A 218 26.54 -4.41 0.16
C GLY A 218 25.89 -4.00 -1.16
N ALA A 219 26.39 -2.92 -1.76
CA ALA A 219 25.89 -2.41 -3.04
C ALA A 219 26.16 -3.35 -4.23
N ASP A 220 27.07 -4.32 -4.07
CA ASP A 220 27.38 -5.39 -5.03
C ASP A 220 26.41 -6.57 -4.95
N ASP A 221 25.46 -6.55 -4.02
CA ASP A 221 24.48 -7.60 -3.79
C ASP A 221 23.06 -7.07 -4.06
N SER A 222 22.33 -7.72 -4.97
CA SER A 222 20.99 -7.30 -5.38
C SER A 222 19.95 -7.36 -4.25
N ARG A 223 20.20 -8.13 -3.19
CA ARG A 223 19.35 -8.15 -1.98
C ARG A 223 19.32 -6.81 -1.26
N SER A 224 20.35 -5.97 -1.41
CA SER A 224 20.36 -4.58 -0.92
C SER A 224 19.28 -3.68 -1.53
N THR A 225 18.60 -4.19 -2.57
CA THR A 225 17.52 -3.47 -3.23
C THR A 225 16.12 -3.90 -2.78
N LEU A 226 16.00 -4.93 -1.93
CA LEU A 226 14.74 -5.47 -1.38
C LEU A 226 14.14 -4.57 -0.29
N THR A 227 13.74 -3.37 -0.68
CA THR A 227 13.06 -2.44 0.23
C THR A 227 12.11 -1.56 -0.55
N TRP A 228 11.02 -1.17 0.09
CA TRP A 228 10.12 -0.13 -0.39
C TRP A 228 10.84 1.21 -0.51
N ARG A 229 11.84 1.48 0.33
CA ARG A 229 12.45 2.81 0.48
C ARG A 229 13.04 3.37 -0.82
N GLY A 230 12.52 4.52 -1.24
CA GLY A 230 12.94 5.25 -2.44
C GLY A 230 12.56 4.57 -3.76
N LEU A 231 11.69 3.55 -3.74
CA LEU A 231 11.28 2.83 -4.94
C LEU A 231 10.69 3.75 -6.03
N PHE A 232 9.99 4.81 -5.62
CA PHE A 232 9.33 5.79 -6.48
C PHE A 232 9.97 7.18 -6.38
N ASP A 233 11.30 7.22 -6.26
CA ASP A 233 12.07 8.48 -6.23
C ASP A 233 11.80 9.38 -7.44
N ARG A 234 11.51 8.82 -8.63
CA ARG A 234 11.14 9.63 -9.80
C ARG A 234 9.83 10.39 -9.60
N VAL A 235 8.84 9.76 -8.96
CA VAL A 235 7.58 10.43 -8.59
C VAL A 235 7.85 11.49 -7.52
N ARG A 236 8.66 11.18 -6.51
CA ARG A 236 9.03 12.15 -5.46
C ARG A 236 9.64 13.42 -6.03
N ASN A 237 10.54 13.26 -7.00
CA ASN A 237 11.31 14.37 -7.59
C ASN A 237 10.57 15.07 -8.74
N ASP A 238 9.42 14.55 -9.17
CA ASP A 238 8.62 15.18 -10.22
C ASP A 238 7.88 16.40 -9.66
N GLU A 239 8.25 17.57 -10.17
CA GLU A 239 7.65 18.83 -9.77
C GLU A 239 6.16 18.90 -10.15
N ASP A 240 5.69 18.12 -11.13
CA ASP A 240 4.31 18.11 -11.62
C ASP A 240 3.46 16.96 -11.03
N THR A 241 3.94 16.31 -9.96
CA THR A 241 3.14 15.40 -9.14
C THR A 241 2.42 16.15 -8.00
N PHE A 242 1.11 15.91 -7.88
CA PHE A 242 0.22 16.46 -6.86
C PHE A 242 -0.34 15.34 -6.00
N VAL A 243 -0.21 15.45 -4.68
CA VAL A 243 -0.58 14.40 -3.73
C VAL A 243 -1.85 14.82 -2.99
N TYR A 244 -2.95 14.15 -3.29
CA TYR A 244 -4.25 14.37 -2.66
C TYR A 244 -4.45 13.26 -1.64
N TYR A 245 -4.52 13.61 -0.36
CA TYR A 245 -4.59 12.65 0.74
C TYR A 245 -5.71 13.03 1.71
N ALA A 246 -6.18 12.06 2.48
CA ALA A 246 -7.22 12.27 3.49
C ALA A 246 -6.83 11.55 4.78
N PRO A 247 -6.42 12.27 5.84
CA PRO A 247 -6.04 11.65 7.12
C PRO A 247 -7.13 10.83 7.79
N THR A 248 -8.39 11.11 7.47
CA THR A 248 -9.55 10.44 8.05
C THR A 248 -10.08 9.29 7.19
N ASP A 249 -9.50 9.06 6.01
CA ASP A 249 -9.83 7.92 5.14
C ASP A 249 -9.73 6.61 5.91
N GLU A 250 -10.86 5.92 6.04
CA GLU A 250 -11.01 4.67 6.78
C GLU A 250 -10.02 3.61 6.32
N ALA A 251 -9.72 3.52 5.03
CA ALA A 251 -8.83 2.51 4.47
C ALA A 251 -7.37 2.72 4.88
N PHE A 252 -7.00 3.96 5.19
CA PHE A 252 -5.63 4.35 5.52
C PHE A 252 -5.45 4.78 6.97
N ARG A 253 -6.46 4.59 7.82
CA ARG A 253 -6.28 4.79 9.25
C ARG A 253 -5.12 3.94 9.75
N PRO A 254 -4.24 4.50 10.58
CA PRO A 254 -3.23 3.71 11.25
C PRO A 254 -3.94 2.70 12.16
N PHE A 255 -3.54 1.44 12.08
CA PHE A 255 -3.92 0.45 13.07
C PHE A 255 -2.97 0.62 14.26
N ASN A 256 -3.48 0.94 15.46
CA ASN A 256 -2.65 1.13 16.66
C ASN A 256 -3.11 0.21 17.79
N TYR A 257 -2.30 -0.82 18.08
CA TYR A 257 -2.39 -1.61 19.31
C TYR A 257 -1.72 -0.85 20.45
N SER A 258 -2.47 0.01 21.14
CA SER A 258 -2.07 0.52 22.46
C SER A 258 -3.11 0.11 23.50
N VAL A 259 -2.65 -0.28 24.69
CA VAL A 259 -3.51 -0.68 25.84
C VAL A 259 -4.52 0.43 26.23
N ALA A 260 -4.31 1.68 25.80
CA ALA A 260 -5.21 2.81 26.02
C ALA A 260 -6.28 3.04 24.93
N MET A 261 -6.27 2.31 23.81
CA MET A 261 -7.30 2.46 22.75
C MET A 261 -8.65 1.85 23.12
N ALA A 262 -8.76 1.17 24.27
CA ALA A 262 -10.04 0.79 24.88
C ALA A 262 -10.87 1.98 25.41
N ALA A 263 -10.32 3.21 25.45
CA ALA A 263 -10.92 4.32 26.19
C ALA A 263 -11.40 5.54 25.35
N THR A 264 -11.22 5.55 24.03
CA THR A 264 -11.60 6.71 23.18
C THR A 264 -12.55 6.38 22.04
N ASP A 265 -13.26 5.27 22.16
CA ASP A 265 -14.53 5.08 21.46
C ASP A 265 -15.61 5.91 22.18
N PRO A 266 -16.42 6.74 21.50
CA PRO A 266 -17.36 7.67 22.16
C PRO A 266 -18.37 7.00 23.10
N ASP A 267 -18.58 5.69 22.99
CA ASP A 267 -19.43 4.88 23.88
C ASP A 267 -18.75 3.64 24.49
N GLY A 268 -17.48 3.36 24.16
CA GLY A 268 -16.74 2.22 24.70
C GLY A 268 -17.31 0.85 24.30
N THR A 269 -18.01 0.72 23.16
CA THR A 269 -18.65 -0.54 22.76
C THR A 269 -18.23 -1.11 21.40
N HIS A 270 -17.52 -0.35 20.58
CA HIS A 270 -17.24 -0.68 19.18
C HIS A 270 -15.89 -1.38 18.96
N TYR A 271 -14.94 -1.23 19.88
CA TYR A 271 -13.74 -2.07 19.95
C TYR A 271 -13.34 -2.22 21.41
N GLN A 272 -13.55 -3.41 21.96
CA GLN A 272 -12.96 -3.84 23.23
C GLN A 272 -11.73 -4.67 22.83
N PRO A 273 -10.51 -4.11 22.94
CA PRO A 273 -9.30 -4.91 22.85
C PRO A 273 -9.44 -6.07 23.85
N MET A 274 -9.30 -7.30 23.39
CA MET A 274 -9.33 -8.45 24.30
C MET A 274 -8.01 -8.44 25.05
N ALA A 275 -8.01 -8.67 26.36
CA ALA A 275 -6.85 -8.49 27.24
C ALA A 275 -5.58 -9.33 26.91
N ASP A 276 -5.55 -10.03 25.77
CA ASP A 276 -4.50 -10.87 25.22
C ASP A 276 -3.99 -10.36 23.82
N ASP A 277 -4.18 -9.05 23.52
CA ASP A 277 -4.09 -8.35 22.22
C ASP A 277 -2.81 -8.53 21.34
N LEU A 278 -2.84 -9.52 20.45
CA LEU A 278 -2.09 -9.54 19.20
C LEU A 278 -3.07 -9.47 18.01
N PRO A 279 -2.71 -8.86 16.86
CA PRO A 279 -3.50 -8.92 15.64
C PRO A 279 -3.73 -10.36 15.27
N GLY A 280 -4.96 -10.80 15.45
CA GLY A 280 -5.36 -12.15 15.13
C GLY A 280 -6.00 -12.21 13.75
N THR A 281 -6.14 -13.43 13.23
CA THR A 281 -6.92 -13.71 12.02
C THR A 281 -8.33 -13.08 12.07
N GLU A 282 -8.88 -12.90 13.26
CA GLU A 282 -10.14 -12.24 13.56
C GLU A 282 -10.18 -10.74 13.23
N ASP A 283 -9.05 -10.01 13.25
CA ASP A 283 -8.97 -8.60 12.87
C ASP A 283 -8.97 -8.45 11.34
N VAL A 284 -8.32 -9.37 10.63
CA VAL A 284 -8.50 -9.52 9.17
C VAL A 284 -9.94 -9.88 8.86
N MET A 285 -10.53 -10.81 9.62
CA MET A 285 -11.95 -11.16 9.51
C MET A 285 -12.88 -10.01 9.93
N PHE A 286 -12.47 -9.11 10.83
CA PHE A 286 -13.24 -7.95 11.28
C PHE A 286 -13.48 -6.99 10.13
N ASN A 287 -12.45 -6.76 9.31
CA ASN A 287 -12.56 -6.01 8.06
C ASN A 287 -13.43 -6.73 7.01
N TRP A 288 -13.68 -8.03 7.21
CA TRP A 288 -14.52 -8.87 6.36
C TRP A 288 -15.89 -9.20 6.96
N ARG A 289 -16.23 -8.68 8.17
CA ARG A 289 -17.44 -9.09 8.89
C ARG A 289 -18.68 -8.80 8.04
N PRO A 290 -19.36 -9.85 7.55
CA PRO A 290 -20.45 -9.68 6.59
C PRO A 290 -21.66 -8.90 7.12
N TRP A 291 -21.86 -8.98 8.42
CA TRP A 291 -23.05 -8.54 9.14
C TRP A 291 -22.91 -7.15 9.77
N ASP A 292 -21.69 -6.61 9.82
CA ASP A 292 -21.43 -5.26 10.36
C ASP A 292 -20.84 -4.36 9.27
N ARG A 293 -21.70 -3.52 8.70
CA ARG A 293 -21.35 -2.60 7.60
C ARG A 293 -20.72 -1.31 8.10
N SER A 294 -20.71 -1.05 9.40
CA SER A 294 -20.20 0.23 9.94
C SER A 294 -18.68 0.30 9.97
N HIS A 295 -18.00 -0.84 9.87
CA HIS A 295 -16.54 -0.98 9.99
C HIS A 295 -15.84 -1.57 8.75
N LEU A 296 -16.58 -1.85 7.68
CA LEU A 296 -16.02 -2.41 6.44
C LEU A 296 -15.01 -1.45 5.81
N GLY A 297 -13.80 -1.92 5.54
CA GLY A 297 -12.71 -1.17 4.92
C GLY A 297 -11.76 -0.49 5.90
N TYR A 298 -12.05 -0.47 7.20
CA TYR A 298 -11.19 0.21 8.18
C TYR A 298 -9.81 -0.42 8.28
N PHE A 299 -8.78 0.42 8.36
CA PHE A 299 -7.38 0.03 8.52
C PHE A 299 -6.85 -0.92 7.44
N ALA A 300 -7.53 -1.04 6.30
CA ALA A 300 -7.27 -2.06 5.29
C ALA A 300 -5.79 -2.12 4.88
N PHE A 301 -5.19 -0.96 4.59
CA PHE A 301 -3.77 -0.90 4.23
C PHE A 301 -2.85 -1.38 5.35
N ALA A 302 -3.07 -0.89 6.58
CA ALA A 302 -2.22 -1.23 7.72
C ALA A 302 -2.30 -2.73 8.06
N LEU A 303 -3.51 -3.31 8.06
CA LEU A 303 -3.70 -4.75 8.27
C LEU A 303 -2.98 -5.57 7.19
N GLN A 304 -3.08 -5.20 5.91
CA GLN A 304 -2.40 -5.94 4.84
C GLN A 304 -0.87 -5.96 4.98
N GLU A 305 -0.27 -4.91 5.53
CA GLU A 305 1.17 -4.83 5.80
C GLU A 305 1.57 -5.54 7.11
N LEU A 306 0.73 -5.48 8.14
CA LEU A 306 0.93 -6.18 9.42
C LEU A 306 0.80 -7.71 9.28
N PHE A 307 0.04 -8.18 8.29
CA PHE A 307 -0.22 -9.60 8.08
C PHE A 307 0.68 -10.27 7.03
N LYS A 308 1.67 -9.56 6.46
CA LYS A 308 2.67 -10.19 5.58
C LYS A 308 3.39 -11.32 6.31
N GLY A 309 3.49 -12.48 5.64
CA GLY A 309 4.01 -13.72 6.21
C GLY A 309 3.04 -14.53 7.08
N LEU A 310 1.86 -13.99 7.46
CA LEU A 310 0.96 -14.60 8.46
C LEU A 310 -0.38 -15.10 7.88
N THR A 311 -0.51 -15.14 6.55
CA THR A 311 -1.84 -15.13 5.89
C THR A 311 -2.29 -16.44 5.25
N SER A 312 -1.52 -17.51 5.42
CA SER A 312 -1.73 -18.81 4.74
C SER A 312 -3.15 -19.38 4.89
N ALA A 313 -3.83 -19.13 6.02
CA ALA A 313 -5.13 -19.72 6.33
C ALA A 313 -6.36 -18.95 5.80
N ILE A 314 -6.21 -17.70 5.35
CA ILE A 314 -7.36 -16.82 5.05
C ILE A 314 -7.47 -16.45 3.55
N ILE A 315 -6.34 -16.21 2.88
CA ILE A 315 -6.31 -15.49 1.59
C ILE A 315 -5.53 -16.21 0.47
N GLY A 316 -5.17 -17.49 0.70
CA GLY A 316 -4.39 -18.32 -0.23
C GLY A 316 -2.91 -18.40 0.15
N GLU A 317 -2.19 -19.38 -0.41
CA GLU A 317 -0.80 -19.76 -0.09
C GLU A 317 0.28 -18.69 -0.46
N ASP A 318 -0.11 -17.46 -0.81
CA ASP A 318 0.80 -16.48 -1.43
C ASP A 318 1.64 -15.65 -0.43
N SER A 319 1.35 -15.68 0.88
CA SER A 319 2.07 -14.92 1.92
C SER A 319 2.11 -15.74 3.22
N ASP A 320 2.88 -16.82 3.18
CA ASP A 320 3.12 -17.77 4.27
C ASP A 320 4.59 -17.78 4.71
N THR A 321 5.39 -16.84 4.22
CA THR A 321 6.81 -16.70 4.54
C THR A 321 7.23 -15.24 4.57
N GLY A 322 8.34 -14.93 5.24
CA GLY A 322 8.83 -13.55 5.36
C GLY A 322 8.02 -12.74 6.37
N GLY A 323 7.97 -11.44 6.13
CA GLY A 323 7.07 -10.53 6.82
C GLY A 323 7.31 -10.49 8.31
N TRP A 324 6.27 -10.85 9.05
CA TRP A 324 6.25 -10.89 10.51
C TRP A 324 6.18 -12.31 11.07
N GLU A 325 6.26 -13.33 10.24
CA GLU A 325 6.34 -14.70 10.74
C GLU A 325 7.77 -14.99 11.23
N PHE A 326 7.89 -15.60 12.42
CA PHE A 326 9.20 -15.97 12.96
C PHE A 326 9.79 -17.20 12.25
N ASN A 327 11.11 -17.27 12.18
CA ASN A 327 11.83 -18.47 11.77
C ASN A 327 11.77 -19.54 12.88
N LEU A 328 10.95 -20.56 12.66
CA LEU A 328 10.76 -21.67 13.60
C LEU A 328 11.65 -22.88 13.31
N ASP A 329 12.62 -22.79 12.39
CA ASP A 329 13.54 -23.88 12.11
C ASP A 329 14.50 -24.11 13.29
N PRO A 330 14.43 -25.26 14.00
CA PRO A 330 15.29 -25.53 15.15
C PRO A 330 16.78 -25.60 14.80
N ARG A 331 17.13 -25.74 13.52
CA ARG A 331 18.53 -25.75 13.05
C ARG A 331 19.15 -24.35 13.04
N ASP A 332 18.34 -23.30 12.99
CA ASP A 332 18.81 -21.91 12.97
C ASP A 332 18.98 -21.32 14.37
N GLY A 333 18.56 -22.03 15.42
CA GLY A 333 18.85 -21.68 16.81
C GLY A 333 18.00 -20.56 17.41
N TYR A 334 16.92 -20.17 16.73
CA TYR A 334 15.99 -19.12 17.20
C TYR A 334 14.85 -19.64 18.06
N VAL A 335 14.77 -20.95 18.26
CA VAL A 335 13.77 -21.57 19.11
C VAL A 335 14.38 -22.35 20.25
N GLN A 336 13.65 -22.41 21.35
CA GLN A 336 13.99 -23.20 22.53
C GLN A 336 12.81 -24.11 22.90
N SER A 337 13.11 -25.29 23.47
CA SER A 337 12.07 -26.22 23.92
C SER A 337 11.20 -25.56 25.00
N ALA A 338 9.89 -25.70 24.86
CA ALA A 338 8.91 -25.12 25.77
C ALA A 338 7.97 -26.23 26.24
N ASP A 339 8.04 -26.59 27.53
CA ASP A 339 7.23 -27.67 28.13
C ASP A 339 5.73 -27.32 28.15
N ASP A 340 5.39 -26.05 28.01
CA ASP A 340 4.05 -25.47 28.01
C ASP A 340 3.40 -25.32 26.62
N VAL A 341 4.14 -25.63 25.54
CA VAL A 341 3.64 -25.58 24.15
C VAL A 341 3.52 -26.99 23.59
N GLU A 342 2.35 -27.35 23.04
CA GLU A 342 2.14 -28.69 22.46
C GLU A 342 2.96 -28.84 21.16
N GLY A 343 3.92 -29.78 21.14
CA GLY A 343 4.95 -29.87 20.08
C GLY A 343 6.14 -28.92 20.27
N GLY A 344 6.34 -28.47 21.52
CA GLY A 344 6.81 -27.15 21.95
C GLY A 344 8.20 -26.66 21.56
N TRP A 345 8.18 -25.74 20.61
CA TRP A 345 9.21 -24.75 20.38
C TRP A 345 8.62 -23.36 20.61
N ARG A 346 9.30 -22.53 21.39
CA ARG A 346 9.01 -21.10 21.49
C ARG A 346 10.18 -20.31 20.96
N ILE A 347 9.90 -19.13 20.40
CA ILE A 347 10.93 -18.20 19.97
C ILE A 347 11.83 -17.81 21.17
N ILE A 348 13.12 -17.59 20.93
CA ILE A 348 14.06 -17.14 21.97
C ILE A 348 13.71 -15.71 22.44
N PRO A 349 13.98 -15.35 23.71
CA PRO A 349 13.64 -14.02 24.22
C PRO A 349 14.32 -12.89 23.45
N ALA A 350 13.64 -11.74 23.31
CA ALA A 350 14.14 -10.57 22.59
C ALA A 350 15.55 -10.13 23.04
N ALA A 351 15.84 -10.16 24.34
CA ALA A 351 17.18 -9.84 24.86
C ALA A 351 18.28 -10.75 24.29
N LEU A 352 18.00 -12.05 24.10
CA LEU A 352 18.94 -13.00 23.50
C LEU A 352 19.05 -12.79 21.99
N ALA A 353 17.92 -12.69 21.28
CA ALA A 353 17.92 -12.43 19.84
C ALA A 353 18.64 -11.12 19.48
N ASN A 354 18.44 -10.06 20.27
CA ASN A 354 19.10 -8.77 20.09
C ASN A 354 20.61 -8.83 20.35
N SER A 355 21.11 -9.82 21.10
CA SER A 355 22.55 -10.01 21.36
C SER A 355 23.32 -10.58 20.17
N TYR A 356 22.61 -11.14 19.19
CA TYR A 356 23.20 -11.79 18.04
C TYR A 356 23.77 -10.80 17.02
N SER A 357 24.83 -11.23 16.32
CA SER A 357 25.51 -10.42 15.30
C SER A 357 24.64 -10.27 14.06
N LYS A 358 24.61 -9.06 13.48
CA LYS A 358 23.83 -8.80 12.26
C LYS A 358 24.23 -9.68 11.06
N GLU A 359 25.49 -10.11 10.99
CA GLU A 359 25.98 -10.91 9.86
C GLU A 359 25.30 -12.28 9.77
N MET A 360 24.87 -12.87 10.90
CA MET A 360 24.22 -14.18 10.85
C MET A 360 22.84 -14.12 10.18
N PHE A 361 22.15 -12.98 10.25
CA PHE A 361 20.82 -12.80 9.68
C PHE A 361 20.82 -12.75 8.15
N ARG A 362 22.00 -12.65 7.52
CA ARG A 362 22.13 -12.78 6.06
C ARG A 362 21.78 -14.17 5.58
N THR A 363 22.20 -15.19 6.33
CA THR A 363 22.03 -16.61 5.97
C THR A 363 20.95 -17.31 6.77
N GLN A 364 20.60 -16.77 7.93
CA GLN A 364 19.60 -17.30 8.83
C GLN A 364 18.74 -16.12 9.31
N PRO A 365 17.81 -15.60 8.48
CA PRO A 365 16.93 -14.54 8.91
C PRO A 365 16.11 -14.96 10.14
N PHE A 366 15.80 -13.99 11.00
CA PHE A 366 14.97 -14.22 12.19
C PHE A 366 13.49 -14.33 11.83
N PHE A 367 13.08 -13.75 10.70
CA PHE A 367 11.79 -14.00 10.06
C PHE A 367 11.82 -15.29 9.22
N SER A 368 10.66 -15.86 8.93
CA SER A 368 10.55 -17.16 8.25
C SER A 368 11.12 -17.14 6.81
N LYS A 369 11.68 -18.28 6.41
CA LYS A 369 12.31 -18.43 5.09
C LYS A 369 11.34 -19.05 4.09
N ASN A 370 11.39 -18.56 2.86
CA ASN A 370 10.83 -19.29 1.72
C ASN A 370 11.82 -20.36 1.27
N THR A 371 11.53 -21.62 1.60
CA THR A 371 12.40 -22.77 1.25
C THR A 371 12.57 -22.99 -0.25
N GLN A 372 11.65 -22.46 -1.08
CA GLN A 372 11.81 -22.49 -2.54
C GLN A 372 12.87 -21.48 -3.03
N ARG A 373 13.35 -20.60 -2.14
CA ARG A 373 14.29 -19.51 -2.42
C ARG A 373 15.53 -19.56 -1.52
N ASP A 374 15.93 -20.76 -1.08
CA ASP A 374 17.07 -20.95 -0.17
C ASP A 374 18.37 -20.25 -0.62
N TRP A 375 18.56 -20.10 -1.93
CA TRP A 375 19.69 -19.37 -2.52
C TRP A 375 19.76 -17.89 -2.10
N LEU A 376 18.64 -17.27 -1.71
CA LEU A 376 18.59 -15.91 -1.17
C LEU A 376 19.21 -15.81 0.23
N TYR A 377 19.33 -16.92 0.95
CA TYR A 377 19.90 -16.99 2.30
C TYR A 377 21.32 -17.58 2.26
N SER A 378 22.02 -17.43 1.13
CA SER A 378 23.43 -17.82 0.97
C SER A 378 24.38 -16.71 1.45
N PRO A 379 25.59 -17.05 1.97
CA PRO A 379 26.61 -16.05 2.26
C PRO A 379 27.15 -15.36 0.99
N ASP A 380 27.04 -16.01 -0.17
CA ASP A 380 27.53 -15.48 -1.43
C ASP A 380 26.68 -14.30 -1.91
N PRO A 381 27.29 -13.25 -2.52
CA PRO A 381 26.53 -12.15 -3.10
C PRO A 381 25.58 -12.60 -4.20
N VAL A 382 24.36 -12.06 -4.19
CA VAL A 382 23.40 -12.26 -5.28
C VAL A 382 23.67 -11.23 -6.37
N ALA A 383 24.27 -11.66 -7.47
CA ALA A 383 24.62 -10.76 -8.57
C ALA A 383 23.39 -10.14 -9.26
N ASN A 384 22.29 -10.89 -9.43
CA ASN A 384 21.07 -10.41 -10.07
C ASN A 384 19.83 -11.01 -9.40
N LEU A 385 19.03 -10.15 -8.77
CA LEU A 385 17.71 -10.50 -8.28
C LEU A 385 16.68 -10.19 -9.38
N PRO A 386 15.97 -11.19 -9.94
CA PRO A 386 14.98 -10.95 -10.98
C PRO A 386 13.91 -9.94 -10.54
N THR A 387 13.57 -8.99 -11.42
CA THR A 387 12.61 -7.92 -11.11
C THR A 387 11.26 -8.44 -10.63
N LEU A 388 10.70 -9.46 -11.30
CA LEU A 388 9.42 -10.06 -10.89
C LEU A 388 9.49 -10.67 -9.49
N LEU A 389 10.60 -11.34 -9.17
CA LEU A 389 10.81 -11.90 -7.84
C LEU A 389 10.95 -10.80 -6.78
N LYS A 390 11.65 -9.71 -7.09
CA LYS A 390 11.73 -8.55 -6.19
C LYS A 390 10.36 -7.95 -5.92
N GLU A 391 9.54 -7.76 -6.95
CA GLU A 391 8.19 -7.20 -6.84
C GLU A 391 7.28 -8.12 -6.02
N GLU A 392 7.40 -9.44 -6.21
CA GLU A 392 6.72 -10.45 -5.42
C GLU A 392 7.15 -10.43 -3.94
N MET A 393 8.44 -10.37 -3.67
CA MET A 393 8.95 -10.27 -2.30
C MET A 393 8.50 -8.97 -1.62
N LEU A 394 8.51 -7.83 -2.32
CA LEU A 394 7.98 -6.59 -1.77
C LEU A 394 6.48 -6.71 -1.44
N ALA A 395 5.72 -7.33 -2.34
CA ALA A 395 4.28 -7.53 -2.16
C ALA A 395 3.95 -8.48 -0.99
N ASN A 396 4.68 -9.59 -0.83
CA ASN A 396 4.28 -10.68 0.06
C ASN A 396 5.13 -10.77 1.34
N GLU A 397 6.44 -10.51 1.23
CA GLU A 397 7.43 -10.88 2.26
C GLU A 397 8.09 -9.68 2.94
N ILE A 398 8.18 -8.51 2.29
CA ILE A 398 8.86 -7.34 2.86
C ILE A 398 7.80 -6.31 3.27
N PRO A 399 7.53 -6.17 4.59
CA PRO A 399 6.52 -5.24 5.07
C PRO A 399 7.04 -3.82 4.99
N ALA A 400 6.12 -2.90 4.70
CA ALA A 400 6.38 -1.49 4.87
C ALA A 400 6.32 -1.11 6.36
N LEU A 401 7.07 -0.09 6.76
CA LEU A 401 7.08 0.46 8.13
C LEU A 401 6.39 1.82 8.26
N THR A 402 5.77 2.29 7.18
CA THR A 402 5.06 3.58 7.16
C THR A 402 3.63 3.40 6.64
N ASN A 403 2.70 4.19 7.18
CA ASN A 403 1.35 4.30 6.65
C ASN A 403 1.34 4.62 5.14
N ALA A 404 0.19 4.38 4.51
CA ALA A 404 -0.05 4.77 3.14
C ALA A 404 0.16 6.29 2.93
N ALA A 405 0.71 6.66 1.78
CA ALA A 405 0.81 8.05 1.34
C ALA A 405 -0.58 8.73 1.29
N GLY A 406 -1.66 7.97 1.06
CA GLY A 406 -3.04 8.46 1.15
C GLY A 406 -3.48 8.91 2.55
N HIS A 407 -2.78 8.53 3.62
CA HIS A 407 -3.07 8.96 5.00
C HIS A 407 -2.51 10.35 5.30
N ARG A 408 -1.24 10.61 5.00
CA ARG A 408 -0.55 11.85 5.43
C ARG A 408 0.15 12.61 4.31
N GLY A 409 -0.01 12.18 3.08
CA GLY A 409 0.77 12.65 1.93
C GLY A 409 2.17 12.06 1.92
N VAL A 410 3.05 12.69 1.15
CA VAL A 410 4.48 12.33 1.06
C VAL A 410 5.32 13.48 1.58
N ARG A 411 5.95 13.31 2.75
CA ARG A 411 6.68 14.38 3.45
C ARG A 411 7.84 14.96 2.64
N GLU A 412 8.60 14.09 1.97
CA GLU A 412 9.84 14.46 1.26
C GLU A 412 9.63 14.88 -0.20
N MET A 413 8.40 15.26 -0.60
CA MET A 413 8.14 15.81 -1.94
C MET A 413 8.87 17.15 -2.14
N THR A 414 9.65 17.26 -3.22
CA THR A 414 10.43 18.47 -3.54
C THR A 414 9.58 19.73 -3.72
N ALA A 415 8.35 19.59 -4.23
CA ALA A 415 7.46 20.71 -4.56
C ALA A 415 6.35 21.03 -3.52
N ARG A 416 6.31 20.35 -2.36
CA ARG A 416 5.26 20.52 -1.31
C ARG A 416 3.81 20.55 -1.85
N LYS A 417 3.46 19.69 -2.80
CA LYS A 417 2.10 19.58 -3.38
C LYS A 417 1.19 18.58 -2.65
N ASN A 418 1.31 18.51 -1.32
CA ASN A 418 0.43 17.70 -0.48
C ASN A 418 -0.86 18.49 -0.17
N ILE A 419 -1.99 17.95 -0.60
CA ILE A 419 -3.33 18.55 -0.48
C ILE A 419 -4.19 17.62 0.37
N ASP A 420 -4.55 18.06 1.58
CA ASP A 420 -5.56 17.40 2.39
C ASP A 420 -6.93 17.65 1.73
N ILE A 421 -7.45 16.67 1.00
CA ILE A 421 -8.69 16.84 0.23
C ILE A 421 -9.89 17.02 1.11
N ARG A 422 -9.89 16.41 2.29
CA ARG A 422 -10.99 16.53 3.24
C ARG A 422 -11.00 17.96 3.78
N GLN A 423 -9.88 18.44 4.29
CA GLN A 423 -9.77 19.82 4.81
C GLN A 423 -10.07 20.86 3.72
N THR A 424 -9.64 20.62 2.49
CA THR A 424 -9.76 21.58 1.39
C THR A 424 -11.15 21.58 0.76
N TYR A 425 -11.76 20.41 0.60
CA TYR A 425 -12.96 20.27 -0.22
C TYR A 425 -14.20 19.79 0.53
N ALA A 426 -14.08 19.20 1.72
CA ALA A 426 -15.21 18.62 2.46
C ALA A 426 -15.56 19.38 3.76
N VAL A 427 -14.58 19.93 4.48
CA VAL A 427 -14.81 20.64 5.75
C VAL A 427 -15.62 21.92 5.53
N ASP A 428 -16.53 22.21 6.47
CA ASP A 428 -17.44 23.37 6.48
C ASP A 428 -18.40 23.45 5.28
N LYS A 429 -18.56 22.35 4.54
CA LYS A 429 -19.55 22.20 3.47
C LYS A 429 -20.63 21.20 3.89
N PRO A 430 -21.87 21.35 3.41
CA PRO A 430 -22.87 20.31 3.62
C PRO A 430 -22.36 18.99 3.02
N TRP A 431 -22.41 17.90 3.77
CA TRP A 431 -21.95 16.58 3.34
C TRP A 431 -23.12 15.58 3.41
N PRO A 432 -23.30 14.70 2.40
CA PRO A 432 -24.57 14.00 2.21
C PRO A 432 -24.87 12.82 3.15
N GLN A 433 -24.11 12.61 4.24
CA GLN A 433 -24.32 11.49 5.17
C GLN A 433 -24.11 11.88 6.64
N ASP A 434 -24.96 11.35 7.51
CA ASP A 434 -24.72 11.27 8.95
C ASP A 434 -23.55 10.30 9.17
N ARG A 435 -22.36 10.85 9.39
CA ARG A 435 -21.15 10.07 9.71
C ARG A 435 -20.98 10.05 11.21
N VAL A 436 -20.49 8.91 11.73
CA VAL A 436 -20.17 8.70 13.15
C VAL A 436 -19.35 9.86 13.73
N ASN A 437 -18.56 10.55 12.89
CA ASN A 437 -17.81 11.74 13.27
C ASN A 437 -17.94 12.95 12.31
N GLY A 438 -19.05 13.12 11.57
CA GLY A 438 -19.40 14.32 10.75
C GLY A 438 -18.41 14.82 9.67
N PHE A 439 -17.16 14.33 9.67
CA PHE A 439 -15.98 14.87 8.99
C PHE A 439 -15.05 13.76 8.48
N GLU A 440 -15.46 12.49 8.61
CA GLU A 440 -14.71 11.34 8.11
C GLU A 440 -14.82 11.26 6.59
N TRP A 441 -13.68 11.19 5.89
CA TRP A 441 -13.63 10.89 4.45
C TRP A 441 -13.77 9.39 4.28
N ARG A 442 -14.62 8.95 3.34
CA ARG A 442 -14.72 7.54 2.94
C ARG A 442 -13.88 7.32 1.69
N HIS A 443 -13.16 6.22 1.59
CA HIS A 443 -12.24 5.95 0.49
C HIS A 443 -12.92 6.09 -0.88
N SER A 444 -14.19 5.67 -0.99
CA SER A 444 -14.98 5.75 -2.21
C SER A 444 -15.67 7.10 -2.45
N ASP A 445 -15.62 8.06 -1.51
CA ASP A 445 -16.37 9.33 -1.60
C ASP A 445 -16.11 10.06 -2.91
N ILE A 446 -14.88 9.97 -3.43
CA ILE A 446 -14.46 10.57 -4.70
C ILE A 446 -15.36 10.20 -5.90
N TYR A 447 -16.02 9.04 -5.84
CA TYR A 447 -16.97 8.53 -6.84
C TYR A 447 -18.42 8.48 -6.34
N VAL A 448 -18.68 8.23 -5.05
CA VAL A 448 -20.07 8.01 -4.58
C VAL A 448 -20.74 9.30 -4.11
N VAL A 449 -19.99 10.28 -3.61
CA VAL A 449 -20.56 11.57 -3.18
C VAL A 449 -20.95 12.40 -4.40
N ALA A 450 -22.16 12.96 -4.39
CA ALA A 450 -22.70 13.68 -5.55
C ALA A 450 -21.85 14.89 -5.95
N TYR A 451 -21.79 15.16 -7.25
CA TYR A 451 -20.95 16.22 -7.84
C TYR A 451 -21.05 17.58 -7.14
N PRO A 452 -22.23 18.13 -6.75
CA PRO A 452 -22.29 19.45 -6.11
C PRO A 452 -21.47 19.58 -4.81
N PHE A 453 -21.21 18.46 -4.12
CA PHE A 453 -20.40 18.45 -2.90
C PHE A 453 -18.90 18.31 -3.18
N LEU A 454 -18.53 17.74 -4.34
CA LEU A 454 -17.15 17.50 -4.77
C LEU A 454 -16.68 18.39 -5.92
N SER A 455 -17.54 19.28 -6.45
CA SER A 455 -17.24 20.08 -7.63
C SER A 455 -15.95 20.87 -7.50
N GLY A 456 -15.67 21.43 -6.32
CA GLY A 456 -14.44 22.18 -6.07
C GLY A 456 -13.15 21.37 -6.26
N LEU A 457 -13.18 20.05 -6.05
CA LEU A 457 -12.04 19.15 -6.34
C LEU A 457 -11.89 18.96 -7.86
N TYR A 458 -12.98 18.67 -8.56
CA TYR A 458 -12.96 18.48 -10.02
C TYR A 458 -12.65 19.77 -10.79
N ASP A 459 -13.07 20.93 -10.27
CA ASP A 459 -12.69 22.24 -10.79
C ASP A 459 -11.18 22.50 -10.62
N GLU A 460 -10.59 22.01 -9.53
CA GLU A 460 -9.15 22.08 -9.32
C GLU A 460 -8.40 21.15 -10.28
N TRP A 461 -8.90 19.93 -10.51
CA TRP A 461 -8.33 19.05 -11.53
C TRP A 461 -8.44 19.63 -12.93
N LEU A 462 -9.54 20.32 -13.26
CA LEU A 462 -9.66 21.02 -14.54
C LEU A 462 -8.58 22.09 -14.71
N LYS A 463 -8.25 22.84 -13.66
CA LYS A 463 -7.13 23.79 -13.68
C LYS A 463 -5.81 23.07 -13.96
N LYS A 464 -5.60 21.91 -13.32
CA LYS A 464 -4.43 21.07 -13.59
C LYS A 464 -4.40 20.51 -15.00
N ILE A 465 -5.54 20.14 -15.59
CA ILE A 465 -5.61 19.75 -17.00
C ILE A 465 -5.14 20.91 -17.90
N LYS A 466 -5.66 22.13 -17.65
CA LYS A 466 -5.35 23.35 -18.42
C LYS A 466 -3.95 23.91 -18.16
N GLY A 467 -3.28 23.45 -17.11
CA GLY A 467 -1.93 23.84 -16.74
C GLY A 467 -1.78 25.08 -15.89
N GLU A 468 -2.80 25.35 -15.07
CA GLU A 468 -2.86 26.43 -14.09
C GLU A 468 -2.32 26.03 -12.70
#